data_AF-A0A1Q7YXI5-F1
#
_entry.id   AF-A0A1Q7YXI5-F1
#
_cell.length_a   1.000
_cell.length_b   1.000
_cell.length_c   1.000
_cell.angle_alpha   90.00
_cell.angle_beta   90.00
_cell.angle_gamma   90.00
#
_symmetry.space_group_name_H-M   'P 1'
#
loop_
_entity.id
_entity.type
_entity.pdbx_description
1 polymer ?
#
loop_
_entity_poly.entity_id
_entity_poly.type
_entity_poly.pdbx_seq_one_letter_code
_entity_poly.pdbx_strand_id
1 'polypeptide(L)'
;MKMAKTQLNETEYQLLARYAEEHKLAVKEALRLAAKRLVLDDRVYPDNPIFRNIGRASKPGKKTQWSVDHDKVLYGKRPKTKFTLLS
;
A
#
# COMPACT_ATOMS: atom_id res chain seq x y z
N MET A 1 -3.91 6.04 15.36
CA MET A 1 -4.21 7.13 14.40
C MET A 1 -3.41 8.35 14.83
N LYS A 2 -2.63 9.01 13.95
CA LYS A 2 -1.87 10.22 14.32
C LYS A 2 -2.77 11.45 14.11
N MET A 3 -2.88 12.32 15.12
CA MET A 3 -3.61 13.60 15.02
C MET A 3 -2.61 14.71 14.68
N ALA A 4 -2.84 15.42 13.58
CA ALA A 4 -2.11 16.64 13.24
C ALA A 4 -2.97 17.84 13.62
N LYS A 5 -2.38 18.79 14.36
CA LYS A 5 -3.02 20.09 14.64
C LYS A 5 -2.51 21.08 13.60
N THR A 6 -3.43 21.66 12.84
CA THR A 6 -3.15 22.73 11.88
C THR A 6 -3.86 23.99 12.34
N GLN A 7 -3.20 25.13 12.24
CA GLN A 7 -3.85 26.42 12.38
C GLN A 7 -4.37 26.81 11.00
N LEU A 8 -5.68 27.02 10.89
CA LEU A 8 -6.35 27.43 9.67
C LEU A 8 -6.99 28.79 9.94
N ASN A 9 -6.76 29.76 9.06
CA ASN A 9 -7.44 31.05 9.17
C ASN A 9 -8.93 30.88 8.81
N GLU A 10 -9.78 31.79 9.28
CA GLU A 10 -11.24 31.69 9.08
C GLU A 10 -11.62 31.73 7.59
N THR A 11 -10.91 32.53 6.79
CA THR A 11 -11.10 32.59 5.33
C THR A 11 -10.75 31.27 4.64
N GLU A 12 -9.66 30.63 5.05
CA GLU A 12 -9.21 29.34 4.51
C GLU A 12 -10.19 28.21 4.88
N TYR A 13 -10.73 28.26 6.10
CA TYR A 13 -11.77 27.34 6.54
C TYR A 13 -13.05 27.49 5.69
N GLN A 14 -13.51 28.72 5.45
CA GLN A 14 -14.69 28.96 4.62
C GLN A 14 -14.50 28.47 3.19
N LEU A 15 -13.30 28.67 2.61
CA LEU A 15 -12.97 28.16 1.29
C LEU A 15 -13.03 26.63 1.25
N LEU A 16 -12.46 25.96 2.25
CA LEU A 16 -12.49 24.50 2.36
C LEU A 16 -13.90 23.96 2.58
N ALA A 17 -14.71 24.65 3.38
CA ALA A 17 -16.10 24.30 3.64
C ALA A 17 -16.95 24.38 2.37
N ARG A 18 -16.82 25.47 1.58
CA ARG A 18 -17.51 25.59 0.29
C ARG A 18 -17.14 24.47 -0.68
N TYR A 19 -15.85 24.16 -0.80
CA TYR A 19 -15.39 23.05 -1.62
C TYR A 19 -16.00 21.71 -1.15
N ALA A 20 -16.07 21.48 0.15
CA ALA A 20 -16.67 20.27 0.71
C ALA A 20 -18.18 20.19 0.39
N GLU A 21 -18.91 21.31 0.49
CA GLU A 21 -20.33 21.40 0.13
C GLU A 21 -20.58 21.13 -1.36
N GLU A 22 -19.83 21.78 -2.25
CA GLU A 22 -19.93 21.60 -3.71
C GLU A 22 -19.72 20.12 -4.12
N HIS A 23 -18.81 19.44 -3.44
CA HIS A 23 -18.48 18.05 -3.70
C HIS A 23 -19.24 17.03 -2.83
N LYS A 24 -20.16 17.49 -1.97
CA LYS A 24 -20.93 16.65 -1.02
C LYS A 24 -20.03 15.78 -0.13
N LEU A 25 -18.90 16.33 0.29
CA LEU A 25 -17.91 15.69 1.16
C LEU A 25 -17.95 16.32 2.55
N ALA A 26 -17.50 15.58 3.56
CA ALA A 26 -17.17 16.21 4.83
C ALA A 26 -15.87 17.03 4.71
N VAL A 27 -15.74 18.12 5.48
CA VAL A 27 -14.52 18.98 5.49
C VAL A 27 -13.23 18.15 5.68
N LYS A 28 -13.27 17.15 6.58
CA LYS A 28 -12.16 16.21 6.82
C LYS A 28 -11.78 15.37 5.59
N GLU A 29 -12.75 15.02 4.76
CA GLU A 29 -12.56 14.21 3.55
C GLU A 29 -11.99 15.06 2.43
N ALA A 30 -12.52 16.27 2.25
CA ALA A 30 -11.96 17.27 1.35
C ALA A 30 -10.49 17.55 1.67
N LEU A 31 -10.16 17.79 2.95
CA LEU A 31 -8.79 18.00 3.41
C LEU A 31 -7.90 16.79 3.12
N ARG A 32 -8.39 15.57 3.40
CA ARG A 32 -7.65 14.33 3.14
C ARG A 32 -7.39 14.14 1.65
N LEU A 33 -8.35 14.50 0.79
CA LEU A 33 -8.24 14.39 -0.65
C LEU A 33 -7.25 15.41 -1.22
N ALA A 34 -7.29 16.65 -0.72
CA ALA A 34 -6.31 17.70 -1.08
C ALA A 34 -4.88 17.28 -0.68
N ALA A 35 -4.69 16.84 0.56
CA ALA A 35 -3.39 16.34 1.03
C ALA A 35 -2.92 15.13 0.21
N LYS A 36 -3.83 14.20 -0.13
CA LYS A 36 -3.51 13.06 -0.99
C LYS A 36 -3.04 13.50 -2.38
N ARG A 37 -3.72 14.47 -3.00
CA ARG A 37 -3.32 15.02 -4.31
C ARG A 37 -1.98 15.75 -4.26
N LEU A 38 -1.68 16.42 -3.15
CA LEU A 38 -0.41 17.12 -2.97
C LEU A 38 0.76 16.16 -2.77
N VAL A 39 0.56 15.08 -2.00
CA VAL A 39 1.61 14.12 -1.64
C VAL A 39 1.82 13.05 -2.71
N LEU A 40 0.74 12.61 -3.34
CA LEU A 40 0.83 11.68 -4.47
C LEU A 40 1.14 12.47 -5.73
N ASP A 41 2.42 12.78 -5.90
CA ASP A 41 2.95 13.09 -7.22
C ASP A 41 2.72 11.83 -8.07
N ASP A 42 2.00 11.93 -9.19
CA ASP A 42 1.69 10.79 -10.08
C ASP A 42 2.94 10.29 -10.85
N ARG A 43 4.12 10.60 -10.30
CA ARG A 43 5.43 10.38 -10.86
C ARG A 43 6.03 9.14 -10.22
N VAL A 44 6.32 8.14 -11.05
CA VAL A 44 7.16 7.02 -10.64
C VAL A 44 8.60 7.54 -10.58
N TYR A 45 9.18 7.60 -9.39
CA TYR A 45 10.60 7.96 -9.20
C TYR A 45 11.48 6.77 -9.62
N PRO A 46 12.15 6.81 -10.80
CA PRO A 46 12.84 5.64 -11.35
C PRO A 46 14.01 5.19 -10.48
N ASP A 47 14.65 6.14 -9.80
CA ASP A 47 15.80 5.90 -8.91
C ASP A 47 15.39 5.43 -7.50
N ASN A 48 14.10 5.31 -7.21
CA ASN A 48 13.66 4.82 -5.91
C ASN A 48 14.22 3.40 -5.70
N PRO A 49 14.90 3.13 -4.57
CA PRO A 49 15.48 1.82 -4.27
C PRO A 49 14.48 0.65 -4.39
N ILE A 50 13.18 0.90 -4.18
CA ILE A 50 12.11 -0.09 -4.36
C ILE A 50 12.02 -0.59 -5.81
N PHE A 51 12.32 0.26 -6.80
CA PHE A 51 12.32 -0.11 -8.23
C PHE A 51 13.71 -0.47 -8.74
N ARG A 52 14.78 0.03 -8.11
CA ARG A 52 16.17 -0.24 -8.51
C ARG A 52 16.73 -1.55 -7.96
N ASN A 53 16.31 -1.94 -6.74
CA ASN A 53 16.79 -3.12 -6.03
C ASN A 53 15.74 -4.24 -5.94
N ILE A 54 14.75 -4.26 -6.84
CA ILE A 54 14.04 -5.51 -7.09
C ILE A 54 15.06 -6.41 -7.77
N GLY A 55 15.64 -7.33 -7.01
CA GLY A 55 16.30 -8.51 -7.56
C GLY A 55 15.26 -9.24 -8.39
N ARG A 56 15.05 -8.80 -9.64
CA ARG A 56 14.28 -9.54 -10.62
C ARG A 56 14.95 -10.90 -10.65
N ALA A 57 14.18 -11.94 -10.36
CA ALA A 57 14.69 -13.30 -10.52
C ALA A 57 15.32 -13.36 -11.91
N SER A 58 16.64 -13.58 -11.96
CA SER A 58 17.44 -13.52 -13.19
C SER A 58 16.87 -14.43 -14.29
N LYS A 59 16.10 -15.44 -13.87
CA LYS A 59 15.31 -16.32 -14.72
C LYS A 59 13.83 -16.07 -14.43
N PRO A 60 12.96 -15.98 -15.46
CA PRO A 60 11.53 -16.05 -15.21
C PRO A 60 11.26 -17.33 -14.42
N GLY A 61 10.62 -17.19 -13.25
CA GLY A 61 10.12 -18.35 -12.51
C GLY A 61 9.24 -19.20 -13.42
N LYS A 62 9.15 -20.51 -13.15
CA LYS A 62 8.24 -21.38 -13.90
C LYS A 62 6.87 -20.71 -13.98
N LYS A 63 6.25 -20.70 -15.17
CA LYS A 63 4.88 -20.18 -15.38
C LYS A 63 3.90 -21.09 -14.65
N THR A 64 3.81 -20.90 -13.35
CA THR A 64 2.93 -21.63 -12.45
C THR A 64 2.18 -20.61 -11.62
N GLN A 65 0.90 -20.86 -11.36
CA GLN A 65 0.00 -19.96 -10.61
C GLN A 65 0.34 -19.96 -9.11
N TRP A 66 1.61 -19.83 -8.74
CA TRP A 66 2.07 -19.82 -7.34
C TRP A 66 1.44 -18.67 -6.54
N SER A 67 1.06 -17.57 -7.20
CA SER A 67 0.31 -16.50 -6.55
C SER A 67 -1.10 -16.95 -6.10
N VAL A 68 -1.72 -17.88 -6.82
CA VAL A 68 -3.08 -18.37 -6.55
C VAL A 68 -3.05 -19.59 -5.63
N ASP A 69 -2.09 -20.49 -5.83
CA ASP A 69 -1.93 -21.72 -5.05
C ASP A 69 -0.92 -21.60 -3.91
N HIS A 70 -0.57 -20.38 -3.48
CA HIS A 70 0.46 -20.15 -2.45
C HIS A 70 0.18 -20.94 -1.17
N ASP A 71 -1.10 -21.01 -0.75
CA ASP A 71 -1.50 -21.77 0.42
C ASP A 71 -1.22 -23.26 0.29
N LYS A 72 -1.46 -23.85 -0.88
CA LYS A 72 -1.18 -25.28 -1.13
C LYS A 72 0.31 -25.55 -1.19
N VAL A 73 1.09 -24.64 -1.77
CA VAL A 73 2.55 -24.80 -1.94
C VAL A 73 3.28 -24.62 -0.62
N LEU A 74 2.89 -23.62 0.18
CA LEU A 74 3.58 -23.27 1.43
C LEU A 74 3.06 -24.07 2.63
N TYR A 75 1.76 -24.40 2.63
CA TYR A 75 1.09 -25.02 3.78
C TYR A 75 0.42 -26.36 3.46
N GLY A 76 0.54 -26.85 2.22
CA GLY A 76 0.15 -28.21 1.86
C GLY A 76 0.89 -29.24 2.71
N LYS A 77 0.16 -30.27 3.16
CA LYS A 77 0.62 -31.27 4.14
C LYS A 77 2.06 -31.72 3.87
N ARG A 78 2.96 -31.47 4.83
CA ARG A 78 4.30 -32.08 4.84
C ARG A 78 4.14 -33.61 4.85
N PRO A 79 4.89 -34.36 4.02
CA PRO A 79 4.96 -35.80 4.22
C PRO A 79 5.46 -36.08 5.63
N LYS A 80 4.81 -37.01 6.34
CA LYS A 80 5.25 -37.46 7.66
C LYS A 80 6.57 -38.23 7.49
N THR A 81 7.69 -37.53 7.53
CA THR A 81 9.00 -38.17 7.59
C THR A 81 9.10 -38.88 8.94
N LYS A 82 9.06 -40.22 8.93
CA LYS A 82 9.33 -41.03 10.12
C LYS A 82 10.82 -40.86 10.45
N PHE A 83 11.13 -40.15 11.53
CA PHE A 83 12.47 -40.20 12.12
C PHE A 83 12.62 -41.55 12.83
N THR A 84 13.37 -42.48 12.25
CA THR A 84 13.94 -43.60 13.01
C THR A 84 15.14 -43.08 13.79
N LEU A 85 14.98 -42.95 15.11
CA LEU A 85 16.09 -42.76 16.03
C LEU A 85 16.87 -44.09 16.08
N LEU A 86 18.10 -44.07 15.58
CA LEU A 86 19.07 -45.14 15.84
C LEU A 86 19.50 -45.02 17.30
N SER A 87 19.09 -45.99 18.11
CA SER A 87 19.61 -46.29 19.45
C SER A 87 20.92 -47.06 19.35
#